data_AF-A0A6B3F298-F1
#
_entry.id   AF-A0A6B3F298-F1
#
_cell.length_a   1.000
_cell.length_b   1.000
_cell.length_c   1.000
_cell.angle_alpha   90.00
_cell.angle_beta   90.00
_cell.angle_gamma   90.00
#
_symmetry.space_group_name_H-M   'P 1'
#
loop_
_entity.id
_entity.type
_entity.pdbx_description
1 polymer ?
#
loop_
_entity_poly.entity_id
_entity_poly.type
_entity_poly.pdbx_seq_one_letter_code
_entity_poly.pdbx_strand_id
1 'polypeptide(L)'
;GMVDSTYWLDLGTPQAFVRGSADLVLGHAPSPAVPGRCGEHLVLPTAEVAEDAKLTGGTVVGEGAVIGEGARIDGSTILDGAVIAAGTVVTDSLVG
;
A
#
# COMPACT_ATOMS: atom_id res chain seq x y z
N GLY A 1 -27.37 20.22 12.57
CA GLY A 1 -25.97 19.80 12.77
C GLY A 1 -25.31 19.73 11.41
N MET A 2 -24.13 20.31 11.25
CA MET A 2 -23.35 20.17 10.03
C MET A 2 -22.59 18.85 10.16
N VAL A 3 -23.00 17.85 9.37
CA VAL A 3 -22.18 16.65 9.16
C VAL A 3 -21.10 17.08 8.18
N ASP A 4 -19.89 17.32 8.67
CA ASP A 4 -18.74 17.46 7.79
C ASP A 4 -18.41 16.07 7.22
N SER A 5 -18.26 15.98 5.91
CA SER A 5 -17.98 14.73 5.19
C SER A 5 -16.49 14.39 5.30
N THR A 6 -16.00 14.27 6.54
CA THR A 6 -14.62 13.91 6.84
C THR A 6 -14.44 12.41 6.72
N TYR A 7 -13.32 11.97 6.12
CA TYR A 7 -12.96 10.56 6.05
C TYR A 7 -12.88 9.95 7.46
N TRP A 8 -13.56 8.83 7.67
CA TRP A 8 -13.47 8.04 8.90
C TRP A 8 -13.56 6.55 8.55
N LEU A 9 -12.66 5.75 9.10
CA LEU A 9 -12.64 4.30 8.96
C LEU A 9 -12.33 3.68 10.33
N ASP A 10 -13.10 2.67 10.71
CA ASP A 10 -12.87 1.92 11.95
C ASP A 10 -11.70 0.94 11.78
N LEU A 11 -10.53 1.32 12.29
CA LEU A 11 -9.30 0.51 12.24
C LEU A 11 -9.29 -0.57 13.32
N GLY A 12 -10.21 -1.53 13.21
CA GLY A 12 -10.32 -2.68 14.12
C GLY A 12 -9.87 -4.01 13.55
N THR A 13 -9.61 -4.09 12.24
CA THR A 13 -9.28 -5.35 11.55
C THR A 13 -8.07 -5.17 10.61
N PRO A 14 -7.32 -6.26 10.31
CA PRO A 14 -6.25 -6.21 9.32
C PRO A 14 -6.72 -5.68 7.96
N GLN A 15 -7.92 -6.06 7.52
CA GLN A 15 -8.50 -5.59 6.26
C GLN A 15 -8.81 -4.09 6.29
N ALA A 16 -9.33 -3.57 7.41
CA ALA A 16 -9.53 -2.13 7.58
C ALA A 16 -8.20 -1.38 7.56
N PHE A 17 -7.13 -1.95 8.13
CA PHE A 17 -5.79 -1.37 8.03
C PHE A 17 -5.31 -1.30 6.58
N VAL A 18 -5.37 -2.41 5.84
CA VAL A 18 -5.00 -2.46 4.41
C VAL A 18 -5.79 -1.43 3.60
N ARG A 19 -7.11 -1.36 3.81
CA ARG A 19 -7.96 -0.38 3.14
C ARG A 19 -7.58 1.05 3.48
N GLY A 20 -7.36 1.35 4.76
CA GLY A 20 -6.94 2.68 5.21
C GLY A 20 -5.60 3.10 4.61
N SER A 21 -4.63 2.17 4.54
CA SER A 21 -3.35 2.40 3.86
C SER A 21 -3.53 2.71 2.38
N ALA A 22 -4.36 1.95 1.66
CA ALA A 22 -4.65 2.20 0.26
C ALA A 22 -5.34 3.56 0.04
N ASP A 23 -6.31 3.90 0.90
CA ASP A 23 -7.05 5.17 0.82
C ASP A 23 -6.16 6.40 1.04
N LEU A 24 -5.14 6.27 1.89
CA LEU A 24 -4.09 7.28 2.06
C LEU A 24 -3.29 7.48 0.77
N VAL A 25 -2.83 6.38 0.15
CA VAL A 25 -2.01 6.41 -1.07
C VAL A 25 -2.81 6.91 -2.28
N LEU A 26 -4.06 6.50 -2.40
CA LEU A 26 -4.98 6.92 -3.47
C LEU A 26 -5.49 8.36 -3.29
N GLY A 27 -5.31 8.94 -2.09
CA GLY A 27 -5.77 10.30 -1.78
C GLY A 27 -7.25 10.40 -1.42
N HIS A 28 -7.92 9.28 -1.14
CA HIS A 28 -9.28 9.25 -0.58
C HIS A 28 -9.31 9.74 0.87
N ALA A 29 -8.20 9.55 1.59
CA ALA A 29 -7.97 10.05 2.93
C ALA A 29 -6.72 10.96 2.96
N PRO A 30 -6.78 12.18 2.42
CA PRO A 30 -5.60 13.04 2.32
C PRO A 30 -5.01 13.33 3.71
N SER A 31 -3.70 13.12 3.87
CA SER A 31 -3.01 13.30 5.15
C SER A 31 -1.59 13.84 4.92
N PRO A 32 -1.12 14.82 5.72
CA PRO A 32 0.26 15.30 5.65
C PRO A 32 1.28 14.26 6.13
N ALA A 33 0.84 13.14 6.71
CA ALA A 33 1.71 12.06 7.17
C ALA A 33 2.22 11.16 6.03
N VAL A 34 1.57 11.19 4.86
CA VAL A 34 1.94 10.36 3.71
C VAL A 34 2.88 11.17 2.82
N PRO A 35 4.13 10.75 2.63
CA PRO A 35 5.07 11.47 1.78
C PRO A 35 4.72 11.29 0.29
N GLY A 36 5.14 12.25 -0.53
CA GLY A 36 5.04 12.14 -1.99
C GLY A 36 3.67 12.51 -2.54
N ARG A 37 3.41 12.09 -3.77
CA ARG A 37 2.12 12.31 -4.45
C ARG A 37 1.25 11.07 -4.30
N CYS A 38 -0.06 11.28 -4.21
CA CYS A 38 -1.02 10.20 -4.32
C CYS A 38 -0.92 9.51 -5.69
N GLY A 39 -1.23 8.21 -5.73
CA GLY A 39 -1.12 7.40 -6.95
C GLY A 39 -1.46 5.94 -6.70
N GLU A 40 -1.06 5.09 -7.65
CA GLU A 40 -1.33 3.64 -7.61
C GLU A 40 -0.54 2.89 -6.53
N HIS A 41 0.56 3.46 -6.06
CA HIS A 41 1.41 2.86 -5.05
C HIS A 41 2.28 3.90 -4.33
N LEU A 42 2.79 3.52 -3.16
CA LEU A 42 3.80 4.21 -2.41
C LEU A 42 4.94 3.23 -2.10
N VAL A 43 6.11 3.47 -2.69
CA VAL A 43 7.34 2.72 -2.40
C VAL A 43 8.21 3.56 -1.47
N LEU A 44 8.43 3.06 -0.26
CA LEU A 44 9.26 3.75 0.74
C LEU A 44 10.75 3.62 0.43
N PRO A 45 11.61 4.51 0.96
CA PRO A 45 13.04 4.46 0.72
C PRO A 45 13.64 3.08 1.01
N THR A 46 14.67 2.70 0.27
CA THR A 46 15.40 1.42 0.39
C THR A 46 14.64 0.15 -0.03
N ALA A 47 13.35 0.22 -0.34
CA ALA A 47 12.65 -0.89 -0.97
C ALA A 47 13.21 -1.16 -2.38
N GLU A 48 13.29 -2.44 -2.75
CA GLU A 48 13.72 -2.90 -4.06
C GLU A 48 12.53 -3.50 -4.81
N VAL A 49 12.19 -2.93 -5.97
CA VAL A 49 11.07 -3.39 -6.80
C VAL A 49 11.60 -3.70 -8.18
N ALA A 50 11.41 -4.95 -8.64
CA ALA A 50 11.76 -5.35 -10.00
C ALA A 50 11.05 -4.47 -11.05
N GLU A 51 11.74 -4.15 -12.14
CA GLU A 51 11.28 -3.21 -13.18
C GLU A 51 9.93 -3.63 -13.81
N ASP A 52 9.70 -4.93 -13.93
CA ASP A 52 8.50 -5.49 -14.55
C ASP A 52 7.36 -5.80 -13.55
N ALA A 53 7.60 -5.64 -12.24
CA ALA A 53 6.57 -5.79 -11.22
C ALA A 53 5.46 -4.74 -11.39
N LYS A 54 4.24 -5.09 -10.95
CA LYS A 54 3.06 -4.23 -11.05
C LYS A 54 2.49 -3.98 -9.66
N LEU A 55 2.45 -2.71 -9.27
CA LEU A 55 1.90 -2.24 -8.00
C LEU A 55 0.74 -1.30 -8.28
N THR A 56 -0.46 -1.65 -7.82
CA THR A 56 -1.70 -0.92 -8.07
C THR A 56 -2.60 -0.83 -6.84
N GLY A 57 -3.69 -0.07 -6.94
CA GLY A 57 -4.75 -0.07 -5.93
C GLY A 57 -4.38 0.58 -4.61
N GLY A 58 -3.35 1.44 -4.59
CA GLY A 58 -2.85 2.07 -3.37
C GLY A 58 -1.84 1.22 -2.61
N THR A 59 -1.15 0.31 -3.30
CA THR A 59 -0.18 -0.61 -2.67
C THR A 59 0.95 0.15 -1.97
N VAL A 60 1.27 -0.24 -0.74
CA VAL A 60 2.42 0.27 0.03
C VAL A 60 3.52 -0.78 0.04
N VAL A 61 4.75 -0.36 -0.23
CA VAL A 61 5.96 -1.18 -0.07
C VAL A 61 6.86 -0.55 0.99
N GLY A 62 7.01 -1.25 2.11
CA GLY A 62 7.80 -0.86 3.27
C GLY A 62 9.31 -0.80 3.01
N GLU A 63 10.05 -0.19 3.93
CA GLU A 63 11.50 -0.01 3.81
C GLU A 63 12.21 -1.38 3.77
N GLY A 64 13.19 -1.53 2.87
CA GLY A 64 13.95 -2.76 2.71
C GLY A 64 13.16 -3.97 2.21
N ALA A 65 11.87 -3.83 1.86
CA ALA A 65 11.11 -4.90 1.23
C ALA A 65 11.61 -5.17 -0.20
N VAL A 66 11.52 -6.43 -0.65
CA VAL A 66 11.98 -6.86 -1.97
C VAL A 66 10.83 -7.46 -2.77
N ILE A 67 10.53 -6.88 -3.93
CA ILE A 67 9.49 -7.35 -4.84
C ILE A 67 10.14 -7.96 -6.08
N GLY A 68 9.97 -9.27 -6.25
CA GLY A 68 10.54 -10.04 -7.36
C GLY A 68 9.91 -9.77 -8.71
N GLU A 69 10.63 -10.20 -9.76
CA GLU A 69 10.25 -10.04 -11.17
C GLU A 69 8.83 -10.56 -11.46
N GLY A 70 8.07 -9.81 -12.24
CA GLY A 70 6.72 -10.15 -12.69
C GLY A 70 5.66 -10.26 -11.59
N ALA A 71 5.98 -9.90 -10.34
CA ALA A 71 5.01 -9.88 -9.25
C ALA A 71 3.88 -8.87 -9.51
N ARG A 72 2.68 -9.18 -9.03
CA ARG A 72 1.47 -8.33 -9.16
C ARG A 72 0.83 -8.13 -7.80
N ILE A 73 0.85 -6.89 -7.33
CA ILE A 73 0.39 -6.52 -5.99
C ILE A 73 -0.64 -5.43 -6.13
N ASP A 74 -1.84 -5.67 -5.61
CA ASP A 74 -2.98 -4.77 -5.74
C ASP A 74 -3.63 -4.53 -4.38
N GLY A 75 -3.80 -3.25 -4.01
CA GLY A 75 -4.48 -2.87 -2.76
C GLY A 75 -3.83 -3.46 -1.50
N SER A 76 -2.51 -3.63 -1.48
CA SER A 76 -1.81 -4.38 -0.44
C SER A 76 -0.77 -3.58 0.33
N THR A 77 -0.49 -4.00 1.56
CA THR A 77 0.59 -3.44 2.38
C THR A 77 1.68 -4.49 2.58
N ILE A 78 2.85 -4.24 1.98
CA ILE A 78 4.04 -5.06 2.17
C ILE A 78 4.89 -4.40 3.25
N LEU A 79 5.08 -5.09 4.38
CA LEU A 79 5.81 -4.56 5.52
C LEU A 79 7.32 -4.53 5.30
N ASP A 80 8.01 -3.78 6.14
CA ASP A 80 9.45 -3.59 6.08
C ASP A 80 10.20 -4.93 6.06
N GLY A 81 11.17 -5.05 5.15
CA GLY A 81 12.00 -6.25 4.99
C GLY A 81 11.29 -7.49 4.43
N ALA A 82 9.99 -7.43 4.11
CA ALA A 82 9.27 -8.57 3.53
C ALA A 82 9.78 -8.89 2.12
N VAL A 83 9.74 -10.17 1.74
CA VAL A 83 10.20 -10.65 0.43
C VAL A 83 9.03 -11.27 -0.34
N ILE A 84 8.69 -10.68 -1.48
CA ILE A 84 7.72 -11.22 -2.43
C ILE A 84 8.48 -11.90 -3.56
N ALA A 85 8.30 -13.21 -3.71
CA ALA A 85 8.96 -13.99 -4.75
C ALA A 85 8.47 -13.60 -6.16
N ALA A 86 9.29 -13.86 -7.17
CA ALA A 86 8.96 -13.62 -8.57
C ALA A 86 7.62 -14.28 -8.98
N GLY A 87 6.81 -13.57 -9.76
CA GLY A 87 5.51 -14.02 -10.25
C GLY A 87 4.40 -14.14 -9.20
N THR A 88 4.65 -13.76 -7.94
CA THR A 88 3.63 -13.82 -6.88
C THR A 88 2.50 -12.83 -7.16
N VAL A 89 1.27 -13.24 -6.85
CA VAL A 89 0.08 -12.38 -6.88
C VAL A 89 -0.38 -12.14 -5.44
N VAL A 90 -0.52 -10.88 -5.07
CA VAL A 90 -0.99 -10.45 -3.74
C VAL A 90 -2.13 -9.44 -3.94
N THR A 91 -3.23 -9.61 -3.21
CA THR A 91 -4.41 -8.75 -3.33
C THR A 91 -5.04 -8.53 -1.97
N ASP A 92 -5.39 -7.28 -1.64
CA ASP A 92 -6.12 -6.88 -0.42
C ASP A 92 -5.54 -7.48 0.87
N SER A 93 -4.22 -7.59 0.92
CA SER A 93 -3.48 -8.32 1.95
C SER A 93 -2.41 -7.48 2.63
N LEU A 94 -2.09 -7.85 3.87
CA LEU A 94 -0.93 -7.39 4.61
C LEU A 94 0.09 -8.54 4.69
N VAL A 95 1.33 -8.28 4.28
CA VAL A 95 2.41 -9.28 4.22
C VAL A 95 3.63 -8.78 4.98
N GLY A 96 4.22 -9.62 5.84
CA GLY A 96 5.41 -9.31 6.63
C GLY A 96 6.31 -10.52 6.85
#